data_AF-A0A953E271-F1
#
_entry.id   AF-A0A953E271-F1
#
_cell.length_a   1.000
_cell.length_b   1.000
_cell.length_c   1.000
_cell.angle_alpha   90.00
_cell.angle_beta   90.00
_cell.angle_gamma   90.00
#
_symmetry.space_group_name_H-M   'P 1'
#
loop_
_entity.id
_entity.type
_entity.pdbx_description
1 polymer ?
#
loop_
_entity_poly.entity_id
_entity_poly.type
_entity_poly.pdbx_seq_one_letter_code
_entity_poly.pdbx_strand_id
1 'polypeptide(L)'
;MTSSSISDAEDAKLLTLARSARARVGAEEGAAVRDETGRTYVGIDVQLPSLRLSALQAAVVVAAASGVRRIEAAAVVGVRDRLDDGERRLVADLNPDARVYLADEAG
;
A
#
# COMPACT_ATOMS: atom_id res chain seq x y z
N MET A 1 14.45 -9.32 8.39
CA MET A 1 13.10 -9.60 7.82
C MET A 1 12.25 -10.13 8.96
N THR A 2 11.57 -9.25 9.69
CA THR A 2 10.59 -9.67 10.70
C THR A 2 9.29 -9.96 9.97
N SER A 3 8.92 -11.24 9.89
CA SER A 3 7.55 -11.65 9.59
C SER A 3 6.66 -11.03 10.67
N SER A 4 6.07 -9.87 10.37
CA SER A 4 5.14 -9.21 11.27
C SER A 4 3.79 -9.87 11.02
N SER A 5 3.47 -10.90 11.81
CA SER A 5 2.16 -11.56 11.76
C SER A 5 1.07 -10.50 11.90
N ILE A 6 0.13 -10.45 10.95
CA ILE A 6 -1.05 -9.60 11.04
C ILE A 6 -1.92 -10.12 12.17
N SER A 7 -1.84 -9.46 13.32
CA SER A 7 -2.66 -9.75 14.50
C SER A 7 -3.80 -8.73 14.68
N ASP A 8 -3.76 -7.64 13.92
CA ASP A 8 -4.73 -6.53 14.01
C ASP A 8 -5.73 -6.61 12.84
N ALA A 9 -7.03 -6.54 13.17
CA ALA A 9 -8.12 -6.53 12.19
C ALA A 9 -8.02 -5.35 11.22
N GLU A 10 -7.51 -4.19 11.66
CA GLU A 10 -7.31 -3.04 10.79
C GLU A 10 -6.18 -3.25 9.78
N ASP A 11 -5.15 -4.03 10.13
CA ASP A 11 -4.07 -4.36 9.20
C ASP A 11 -4.50 -5.45 8.21
N ALA A 12 -5.29 -6.44 8.66
CA ALA A 12 -5.92 -7.44 7.79
C ALA A 12 -6.88 -6.80 6.76
N LYS A 13 -7.58 -5.73 7.16
CA LYS A 13 -8.42 -4.94 6.27
C LYS A 13 -7.62 -4.30 5.14
N LEU A 14 -6.39 -3.84 5.39
CA LEU A 14 -5.54 -3.28 4.32
C LEU A 14 -5.20 -4.30 3.25
N LEU A 15 -4.80 -5.52 3.63
CA LEU A 15 -4.58 -6.60 2.67
C LEU A 15 -5.84 -6.93 1.86
N THR A 16 -6.98 -7.01 2.53
CA THR A 16 -8.26 -7.29 1.87
C THR A 16 -8.60 -6.23 0.84
N LEU A 17 -8.41 -4.96 1.16
CA LEU A 17 -8.69 -3.84 0.27
C LEU A 17 -7.69 -3.78 -0.90
N ALA A 18 -6.41 -3.97 -0.64
CA ALA A 18 -5.37 -4.04 -1.68
C ALA A 18 -5.65 -5.17 -2.68
N ARG A 19 -5.92 -6.39 -2.18
CA ARG A 19 -6.28 -7.55 -3.02
C ARG A 19 -7.53 -7.28 -3.85
N SER A 20 -8.57 -6.71 -3.23
CA SER A 20 -9.84 -6.43 -3.90
C SER A 20 -9.69 -5.35 -4.99
N ALA A 21 -8.87 -4.32 -4.75
CA ALA A 21 -8.60 -3.27 -5.72
C ALA A 21 -7.91 -3.83 -6.97
N ARG A 22 -6.87 -4.66 -6.78
CA ARG A 22 -6.17 -5.36 -7.85
C ARG A 22 -7.12 -6.25 -8.66
N ALA A 23 -7.85 -7.15 -7.97
CA ALA A 23 -8.72 -8.14 -8.59
C ALA A 23 -9.85 -7.52 -9.41
N ARG A 24 -10.34 -6.33 -9.03
CA ARG A 24 -11.42 -5.62 -9.73
C ARG A 24 -11.10 -5.32 -11.19
N VAL A 25 -9.83 -5.05 -11.50
CA VAL A 25 -9.40 -4.63 -12.84
C VAL A 25 -8.33 -5.53 -13.44
N GLY A 26 -7.90 -6.57 -12.73
CA GLY A 26 -6.83 -7.46 -13.15
C GLY A 26 -5.45 -6.79 -13.18
N ALA A 27 -5.19 -5.87 -12.24
CA ALA A 27 -3.89 -5.20 -12.13
C ALA A 27 -2.79 -6.18 -11.67
N GLU A 28 -1.51 -5.84 -11.86
CA GLU A 28 -0.42 -6.66 -11.34
C GLU A 28 -0.33 -6.52 -9.83
N GLU A 29 -0.58 -5.33 -9.30
CA GLU A 29 -0.50 -5.04 -7.88
C GLU A 29 -1.67 -4.17 -7.38
N GLY A 30 -2.01 -4.36 -6.11
CA GLY A 30 -2.88 -3.45 -5.38
C GLY A 30 -2.24 -3.03 -4.07
N ALA A 31 -2.55 -1.83 -3.60
CA ALA A 31 -2.07 -1.31 -2.34
C ALA A 31 -3.17 -0.58 -1.57
N ALA A 32 -3.01 -0.55 -0.25
CA ALA A 32 -3.85 0.22 0.66
C ALA A 32 -2.98 0.89 1.72
N VAL A 33 -3.28 2.14 2.06
CA VAL A 33 -2.64 2.89 3.16
C VAL A 33 -3.68 3.38 4.15
N ARG A 34 -3.35 3.36 5.44
CA ARG A 34 -4.19 3.86 6.55
C ARG A 34 -3.57 5.09 7.17
N ASP A 35 -4.36 6.16 7.32
CA ASP A 35 -3.95 7.37 8.03
C ASP A 35 -4.15 7.28 9.55
N GLU A 36 -3.71 8.30 10.29
CA GLU A 36 -3.85 8.37 11.76
C GLU A 36 -5.29 8.48 12.27
N THR A 37 -6.25 8.69 11.37
CA THR A 37 -7.69 8.74 11.70
C THR A 37 -8.42 7.45 11.34
N GLY A 38 -7.69 6.45 10.83
CA GLY A 38 -8.23 5.17 10.40
C GLY A 38 -8.84 5.16 9.00
N ARG A 39 -8.73 6.25 8.22
CA ARG A 39 -9.20 6.28 6.83
C ARG A 39 -8.24 5.50 5.94
N THR A 40 -8.79 4.78 4.97
CA THR A 40 -8.00 3.98 4.03
C THR A 40 -8.06 4.55 2.62
N TYR A 41 -6.90 4.56 1.96
CA TYR A 41 -6.74 4.96 0.57
C TYR A 41 -6.15 3.80 -0.21
N VAL A 42 -6.73 3.54 -1.39
CA VAL A 42 -6.36 2.39 -2.22
C VAL A 42 -5.79 2.84 -3.56
N GLY A 43 -4.87 2.06 -4.08
CA GLY A 43 -4.25 2.26 -5.38
C GLY A 43 -3.94 0.93 -6.05
N ILE A 44 -3.78 0.98 -7.35
CA ILE A 44 -3.25 -0.10 -8.18
C ILE A 44 -2.05 0.46 -8.95
N ASP A 45 -1.23 -0.41 -9.50
CA ASP A 45 -0.14 0.04 -10.36
C ASP A 45 -0.68 0.79 -11.60
N VAL A 46 0.05 1.81 -12.02
CA VAL A 46 -0.30 2.66 -13.16
C VAL A 46 0.72 2.45 -14.25
N GLN A 47 0.26 2.08 -15.45
CA GLN A 47 1.11 1.83 -16.61
C GLN A 47 0.66 2.68 -17.80
N LEU A 48 0.91 3.99 -17.74
CA LEU A 48 0.70 4.91 -18.86
C LEU A 48 2.04 5.21 -19.57
N PRO A 49 2.02 5.63 -20.85
CA PRO A 49 3.26 5.94 -21.58
C PRO A 49 4.16 6.98 -20.90
N SER A 50 3.55 7.98 -20.25
CA SER A 50 4.26 9.11 -19.63
C SER A 50 4.20 9.11 -18.10
N LEU A 51 3.52 8.13 -17.50
CA LEU A 51 3.37 8.04 -16.04
C LEU A 51 3.31 6.58 -15.63
N ARG A 52 4.28 6.16 -14.83
CA ARG A 52 4.31 4.86 -14.19
C ARG A 52 4.38 5.05 -12.70
N LEU A 53 3.50 4.37 -11.97
CA LEU A 53 3.48 4.38 -10.52
C LEU A 53 3.34 2.95 -10.02
N SER A 54 4.07 2.60 -8.96
CA SER A 54 3.74 1.39 -8.20
C SER A 54 2.37 1.54 -7.54
N ALA A 55 1.74 0.42 -7.16
CA ALA A 55 0.45 0.48 -6.48
C ALA A 55 0.53 1.28 -5.16
N LEU A 56 1.64 1.13 -4.42
CA LEU A 56 1.89 1.88 -3.19
C LEU A 56 2.03 3.38 -3.47
N GLN A 57 2.78 3.76 -4.51
CA GLN A 57 2.88 5.17 -4.93
C GLN A 57 1.51 5.75 -5.26
N ALA A 58 0.69 5.01 -6.02
CA ALA A 58 -0.66 5.46 -6.36
C ALA A 58 -1.54 5.65 -5.10
N ALA A 59 -1.54 4.70 -4.16
CA ALA A 59 -2.29 4.81 -2.92
C ALA A 59 -1.83 6.02 -2.07
N VAL A 60 -0.51 6.22 -1.97
CA VAL A 60 0.08 7.36 -1.25
C VAL A 60 -0.28 8.69 -1.92
N VAL A 61 -0.27 8.77 -3.26
CA VAL A 61 -0.70 9.96 -3.99
C VAL A 61 -2.13 10.33 -3.64
N VAL A 62 -3.06 9.37 -3.60
CA VAL A 62 -4.46 9.63 -3.21
C VAL A 62 -4.55 10.12 -1.77
N ALA A 63 -3.82 9.51 -0.84
CA ALA A 63 -3.77 9.93 0.56
C ALA A 63 -3.25 11.37 0.69
N ALA A 64 -2.09 11.67 0.08
CA ALA A 64 -1.47 12.98 0.11
C ALA A 64 -2.35 14.06 -0.53
N ALA A 65 -2.95 13.77 -1.68
CA ALA A 65 -3.91 14.66 -2.34
C ALA A 65 -5.17 14.91 -1.51
N SER A 66 -5.50 13.98 -0.59
CA SER A 66 -6.59 14.12 0.38
C SER A 66 -6.19 14.88 1.66
N GLY A 67 -4.98 15.45 1.70
CA GLY A 67 -4.46 16.22 2.82
C GLY A 67 -3.92 15.39 3.99
N VAL A 68 -3.72 14.07 3.79
CA VAL A 68 -3.08 13.20 4.79
C VAL A 68 -1.61 13.58 4.93
N ARG A 69 -1.16 13.75 6.18
CA ARG A 69 0.24 14.10 6.49
C ARG A 69 1.03 12.97 7.10
N ARG A 70 0.37 11.93 7.62
CA ARG A 70 1.01 10.74 8.17
C ARG A 70 0.20 9.49 7.83
N ILE A 71 0.87 8.35 7.82
CA ILE A 71 0.23 7.04 7.73
C ILE A 71 0.71 6.15 8.87
N GLU A 72 -0.15 5.24 9.31
CA GLU A 72 0.18 4.27 10.36
C GLU A 72 0.59 2.91 9.78
N ALA A 73 0.00 2.55 8.65
CA ALA A 73 0.27 1.29 7.98
C ALA A 73 0.00 1.37 6.47
N ALA A 74 0.69 0.51 5.73
CA ALA A 74 0.48 0.25 4.32
C ALA A 74 0.49 -1.26 4.06
N ALA A 75 -0.22 -1.69 3.02
CA ALA A 75 -0.18 -3.06 2.53
C ALA A 75 -0.08 -3.06 1.01
N VAL A 76 0.71 -3.99 0.47
CA VAL A 76 0.82 -4.26 -0.96
C VAL A 76 0.56 -5.74 -1.20
N VAL A 77 -0.28 -6.03 -2.19
CA VAL A 77 -0.64 -7.38 -2.65
C VAL A 77 -0.26 -7.50 -4.11
N GLY A 78 0.57 -8.47 -4.45
CA GLY A 78 1.08 -8.66 -5.81
C GLY A 78 2.09 -9.80 -5.89
N VAL A 79 2.89 -9.85 -6.96
CA VAL A 79 3.86 -10.93 -7.18
C VAL A 79 5.23 -10.69 -6.57
N ARG A 80 5.46 -9.50 -5.99
CA ARG A 80 6.79 -9.10 -5.49
C ARG A 80 6.99 -9.46 -4.02
N ASP A 81 8.24 -9.76 -3.69
CA ASP A 81 8.69 -10.17 -2.36
C ASP A 81 9.35 -9.04 -1.55
N ARG A 82 9.54 -7.86 -2.16
CA ARG A 82 10.19 -6.70 -1.53
C ARG A 82 9.71 -5.36 -2.08
N LEU A 83 9.76 -4.35 -1.21
CA LEU A 83 9.76 -2.94 -1.60
C LEU A 83 11.08 -2.55 -2.23
N ASP A 84 11.07 -1.61 -3.15
CA ASP A 84 12.29 -0.89 -3.53
C ASP A 84 12.64 0.21 -2.50
N ASP A 85 13.82 0.81 -2.65
CA ASP A 85 14.28 1.86 -1.73
C ASP A 85 13.47 3.16 -1.84
N GLY A 86 12.91 3.46 -3.02
CA GLY A 86 12.07 4.62 -3.25
C GLY A 86 10.74 4.50 -2.51
N GLU A 87 10.12 3.33 -2.55
CA GLU A 87 8.90 3.01 -1.81
C GLU A 87 9.10 3.02 -0.30
N ARG A 88 10.23 2.49 0.19
CA ARG A 88 10.59 2.59 1.61
C ARG A 88 10.72 4.04 2.05
N ARG A 89 11.41 4.88 1.26
CA ARG A 89 11.56 6.31 1.55
C ARG A 89 10.22 7.03 1.49
N LEU A 90 9.38 6.73 0.50
CA LEU A 90 8.05 7.31 0.36
C LEU A 90 7.18 7.08 1.60
N VAL A 91 7.18 5.86 2.15
CA VAL A 91 6.49 5.57 3.41
C VAL A 91 7.13 6.33 4.56
N ALA A 92 8.47 6.35 4.64
CA ALA A 92 9.20 7.02 5.70
C ALA A 92 9.01 8.55 5.72
N ASP A 93 8.77 9.17 4.55
CA ASP A 93 8.45 10.60 4.44
C ASP A 93 7.14 10.96 5.18
N LEU A 94 6.20 10.02 5.26
CA LEU A 94 4.93 10.19 5.96
C LEU A 94 5.00 9.69 7.41
N ASN A 95 5.74 8.61 7.65
CA ASN A 95 6.04 8.10 8.97
C ASN A 95 7.14 7.01 8.90
N PRO A 96 8.34 7.22 9.47
CA PRO A 96 9.42 6.23 9.44
C PRO A 96 9.09 4.94 10.19
N ASP A 97 8.13 4.99 11.12
CA ASP A 97 7.70 3.84 11.93
C ASP A 97 6.43 3.17 11.36
N ALA A 98 5.94 3.61 10.19
CA ALA A 98 4.77 2.99 9.57
C ALA A 98 5.04 1.53 9.21
N ARG A 99 4.07 0.68 9.55
CA ARG A 99 4.14 -0.76 9.23
C ARG A 99 3.84 -0.96 7.76
N VAL A 100 4.63 -1.76 7.06
CA VAL A 100 4.36 -2.12 5.67
C VAL A 100 4.27 -3.63 5.52
N TYR A 101 3.14 -4.08 5.00
CA TYR A 101 2.84 -5.47 4.73
C TYR A 101 3.00 -5.77 3.25
N LEU A 102 3.69 -6.86 2.93
CA LEU A 102 3.83 -7.41 1.60
C LEU A 102 3.20 -8.80 1.62
N ALA A 103 2.31 -9.04 0.67
CA ALA A 103 1.59 -10.29 0.53
C ALA A 103 1.59 -10.73 -0.93
N ASP A 104 1.58 -12.04 -1.14
CA ASP A 104 1.32 -12.61 -2.45
C ASP A 104 -0.17 -12.51 -2.81
N GLU A 105 -0.55 -13.04 -3.98
CA GLU A 105 -1.94 -12.99 -4.44
C GLU A 105 -2.93 -13.74 -3.53
N ALA A 106 -2.46 -14.71 -2.74
CA ALA A 106 -3.27 -15.50 -1.82
C ALA A 106 -3.50 -14.77 -0.48
N GLY A 107 -2.56 -13.90 -0.09
CA GLY A 107 -2.67 -13.03 1.08
C GLY A 107 -1.68 -13.38 2.20
#